data_AF-A0A961FK51-F1
#
_entry.id   AF-A0A961FK51-F1
#
_cell.length_a   1.000
_cell.length_b   1.000
_cell.length_c   1.000
_cell.angle_alpha   90.00
_cell.angle_beta   90.00
_cell.angle_gamma   90.00
#
_symmetry.space_group_name_H-M   'P 1'
#
loop_
_entity.id
_entity.type
_entity.pdbx_description
1 polymer ?
#
loop_
_entity_poly.entity_id
_entity_poly.type
_entity_poly.pdbx_seq_one_letter_code
_entity_poly.pdbx_strand_id
1 'polypeptide(L)'
;MRLNCGVRHKNNTQKLPLEEGSIFLSCYEGASTFEIGSIAVTGDRAEVTIDLTYEEAGITVQWTDIALLVRRSGKWLLDDIRFDPVQRPGGTLSKRIRIQSHP
;
A
#
# COMPACT_ATOMS: atom_id res chain seq x y z
N MET A 1 6.32 -18.98 -3.19
CA MET A 1 7.47 -18.91 -2.25
C MET A 1 7.20 -17.72 -1.35
N ARG A 2 6.87 -17.96 -0.06
CA ARG A 2 6.71 -16.90 0.93
C ARG A 2 8.11 -16.53 1.42
N LEU A 3 8.57 -15.31 1.18
CA LEU A 3 9.73 -14.79 1.90
C LEU A 3 9.23 -14.42 3.29
N ASN A 4 9.56 -15.27 4.27
CA ASN A 4 9.27 -15.04 5.67
C ASN A 4 10.56 -14.54 6.30
N CYS A 5 10.77 -13.22 6.31
CA CYS A 5 11.92 -12.59 6.95
C CYS A 5 11.45 -11.97 8.27
N GLY A 6 11.76 -12.64 9.38
CA GLY A 6 11.41 -12.15 10.71
C GLY A 6 12.30 -10.97 11.10
N VAL A 7 11.80 -9.75 10.92
CA VAL A 7 12.42 -8.55 11.49
C VAL A 7 11.52 -8.00 12.58
N ARG A 8 11.91 -8.25 13.83
CA ARG A 8 11.20 -7.81 15.04
C ARG A 8 11.35 -6.29 15.20
N HIS A 9 10.23 -5.57 15.28
CA HIS A 9 10.20 -4.14 15.59
C HIS A 9 10.96 -3.82 16.90
N LYS A 10 11.83 -2.80 16.89
CA LYS A 10 12.67 -2.43 18.05
C LYS A 10 11.91 -1.85 19.25
N ASN A 11 10.65 -1.44 19.10
CA ASN A 11 9.87 -0.82 20.18
C ASN A 11 8.43 -1.36 20.23
N ASN A 12 8.14 -2.18 21.24
CA ASN A 12 6.92 -2.99 21.32
C ASN A 12 5.66 -2.18 21.73
N THR A 13 5.82 -0.99 22.31
CA THR A 13 4.73 -0.14 22.81
C THR A 13 4.17 0.85 21.79
N GLN A 14 4.83 1.02 20.65
CA GLN A 14 4.32 1.82 19.51
C GLN A 14 3.85 0.93 18.34
N LYS A 15 3.78 -0.39 18.57
CA LYS A 15 3.24 -1.33 17.59
C LYS A 15 1.74 -1.04 17.46
N LEU A 16 1.32 -0.52 16.30
CA LEU A 16 -0.09 -0.58 15.92
C LEU A 16 -0.54 -2.05 16.04
N PRO A 17 -1.79 -2.37 16.44
CA PRO A 17 -2.28 -3.75 16.58
C PRO A 17 -2.48 -4.44 15.22
N LEU A 18 -1.58 -4.17 14.28
CA LEU A 18 -1.45 -4.74 12.97
C LEU A 18 -0.37 -5.81 13.11
N GLU A 19 -0.66 -7.03 12.68
CA GLU A 19 0.39 -8.02 12.44
C GLU A 19 1.26 -7.48 11.30
N GLU A 20 2.35 -6.85 11.73
CA GLU A 20 3.58 -6.39 11.07
C GLU A 20 3.50 -6.14 9.55
N GLY A 21 3.91 -4.94 9.10
CA GLY A 21 3.91 -4.54 7.69
C GLY A 21 3.08 -3.28 7.41
N SER A 22 3.37 -2.59 6.31
CA SER A 22 2.70 -1.34 5.97
C SER A 22 1.24 -1.54 5.58
N ILE A 23 0.31 -0.79 6.21
CA ILE A 23 -1.12 -0.86 5.86
C ILE A 23 -1.41 -0.32 4.46
N PHE A 24 -0.60 0.61 3.98
CA PHE A 24 -0.80 1.31 2.72
C PHE A 24 -0.03 0.73 1.54
N LEU A 25 0.77 -0.31 1.76
CA LEU A 25 1.57 -0.92 0.70
C LEU A 25 1.19 -2.38 0.50
N SER A 26 1.34 -2.84 -0.74
CA SER A 26 1.16 -4.25 -1.07
C SER A 26 2.37 -5.11 -0.64
N CYS A 27 3.57 -4.52 -0.54
CA CYS A 27 4.78 -5.12 0.03
C CYS A 27 4.80 -5.00 1.56
N TYR A 28 5.10 -6.12 2.23
CA TYR A 28 5.09 -6.23 3.70
C TYR A 28 6.23 -5.43 4.32
N GLU A 29 7.41 -5.54 3.71
CA GLU A 29 8.67 -4.90 4.09
C GLU A 29 8.65 -3.39 3.88
N GLY A 30 7.68 -2.89 3.09
CA GLY A 30 7.56 -1.50 2.70
C GLY A 30 8.32 -1.19 1.41
N ALA A 31 8.47 0.10 1.11
CA ALA A 31 9.18 0.57 -0.09
C ALA A 31 10.38 1.42 0.33
N SER A 32 11.50 1.23 -0.35
CA SER A 32 12.70 2.06 -0.24
C SER A 32 12.55 3.36 -1.03
N THR A 33 11.90 3.30 -2.20
CA THR A 33 11.65 4.46 -3.06
C THR A 33 10.26 4.38 -3.71
N PHE A 34 9.77 5.53 -4.19
CA PHE A 34 8.55 5.61 -4.96
C PHE A 34 8.68 6.65 -6.09
N GLU A 35 7.96 6.42 -7.18
CA GLU A 35 7.75 7.36 -8.27
C GLU A 35 6.26 7.47 -8.58
N ILE A 36 5.82 8.69 -8.93
CA ILE A 36 4.45 8.90 -9.39
C ILE A 36 4.40 8.59 -10.89
N GLY A 37 3.62 7.60 -11.26
CA GLY A 37 3.39 7.23 -12.65
C GLY A 37 2.24 8.03 -13.27
N SER A 38 1.38 7.32 -14.00
CA SER A 38 0.18 7.88 -14.63
C SER A 38 -0.85 8.44 -13.62
N ILE A 39 -1.53 9.50 -14.04
CA ILE A 39 -2.62 10.14 -13.33
C ILE A 39 -3.82 10.22 -14.26
N ALA A 40 -4.95 9.63 -13.87
CA ALA A 40 -6.22 9.71 -14.58
C ALA A 40 -7.26 10.40 -13.68
N VAL A 41 -7.77 11.55 -14.09
CA VAL A 41 -8.77 12.32 -13.33
C VAL A 41 -10.12 12.28 -14.04
N THR A 42 -11.18 11.91 -13.31
CA THR A 42 -12.56 11.88 -13.79
C THR A 42 -13.47 12.57 -12.78
N GLY A 43 -13.78 13.84 -13.03
CA GLY A 43 -14.56 14.69 -12.12
C GLY A 43 -13.89 14.84 -10.75
N ASP A 44 -14.59 14.43 -9.69
CA ASP A 44 -14.08 14.45 -8.31
C ASP A 44 -13.35 13.17 -7.91
N ARG A 45 -12.89 12.36 -8.88
CA ARG A 45 -12.09 11.16 -8.64
C ARG A 45 -10.79 11.20 -9.42
N ALA A 46 -9.74 10.58 -8.86
CA ALA A 46 -8.51 10.34 -9.59
C ALA A 46 -7.95 8.94 -9.27
N GLU A 47 -7.33 8.33 -10.27
CA GLU A 47 -6.50 7.14 -10.10
C GLU A 47 -5.04 7.54 -10.38
N VAL A 48 -4.15 7.24 -9.44
CA VAL A 48 -2.71 7.55 -9.53
C VAL A 48 -1.93 6.26 -9.36
N THR A 49 -1.17 5.87 -10.38
CA THR A 49 -0.24 4.74 -10.27
C THR A 49 1.01 5.19 -9.52
N ILE A 50 1.45 4.38 -8.56
CA ILE A 50 2.65 4.64 -7.76
C ILE A 50 3.58 3.46 -7.97
N ASP A 51 4.69 3.71 -8.64
CA ASP A 51 5.73 2.71 -8.88
C ASP A 51 6.65 2.69 -7.66
N LEU A 52 6.80 1.51 -7.06
CA LEU A 52 7.44 1.31 -5.77
C LEU A 52 8.59 0.35 -5.94
N THR A 53 9.70 0.64 -5.27
CA THR A 53 10.85 -0.25 -5.23
C THR A 53 11.24 -0.52 -3.79
N TYR A 54 11.51 -1.79 -3.48
CA TYR A 54 12.17 -2.24 -2.27
C TYR A 54 13.57 -2.74 -2.61
N GLU A 55 14.56 -2.29 -1.84
CA GLU A 55 15.94 -2.74 -1.96
C GLU A 55 16.53 -3.06 -0.59
N GLU A 56 16.98 -4.31 -0.40
CA GLU A 56 17.72 -4.72 0.78
C GLU A 56 18.64 -5.91 0.45
N ALA A 57 19.88 -5.89 0.95
CA ALA A 57 20.82 -7.02 0.84
C ALA A 57 21.01 -7.59 -0.59
N GLY A 58 20.94 -6.73 -1.62
CA GLY A 58 21.07 -7.12 -3.03
C GLY A 58 19.80 -7.71 -3.65
N ILE A 59 18.68 -7.70 -2.93
CA ILE A 59 17.35 -8.05 -3.45
C ILE A 59 16.65 -6.75 -3.86
N THR A 60 16.18 -6.69 -5.10
CA THR A 60 15.33 -5.62 -5.61
C THR A 60 13.95 -6.19 -5.96
N VAL A 61 12.89 -5.58 -5.43
CA VAL A 61 11.50 -5.90 -5.76
C VAL A 61 10.81 -4.63 -6.24
N GLN A 62 10.12 -4.72 -7.37
CA GLN A 62 9.36 -3.62 -7.96
C GLN A 62 7.91 -4.01 -8.14
N TRP A 63 7.01 -3.07 -7.84
CA TRP A 63 5.57 -3.25 -8.04
C TRP A 63 4.88 -1.89 -8.20
N THR A 64 3.62 -1.92 -8.63
CA THR A 64 2.81 -0.70 -8.80
C THR A 64 1.54 -0.83 -7.97
N ASP A 65 1.33 0.09 -7.03
CA ASP A 65 0.04 0.26 -6.37
C ASP A 65 -0.76 1.39 -7.05
N ILE A 66 -2.08 1.42 -6.88
CA ILE A 66 -2.93 2.51 -7.42
C ILE A 66 -3.64 3.22 -6.27
N ALA A 67 -3.32 4.49 -6.05
CA ALA A 67 -4.05 5.34 -5.13
C ALA A 67 -5.33 5.85 -5.79
N LEU A 68 -6.46 5.60 -5.13
CA LEU A 68 -7.76 6.12 -5.52
C LEU A 68 -8.06 7.35 -4.67
N LEU A 69 -8.24 8.49 -5.32
CA LEU A 69 -8.48 9.78 -4.66
C LEU A 69 -9.91 10.25 -4.89
N VAL A 70 -10.46 10.93 -3.89
CA VAL A 70 -11.74 11.65 -3.98
C VAL A 70 -11.55 13.12 -3.61
N ARG A 71 -12.17 14.02 -4.37
CA ARG A 71 -12.17 15.45 -4.08
C ARG A 71 -13.32 15.80 -3.15
N ARG A 72 -13.01 16.41 -2.01
CA ARG A 72 -13.98 16.91 -1.02
C ARG A 72 -13.56 18.30 -0.58
N SER A 73 -14.50 19.25 -0.64
CA SER A 73 -14.25 20.66 -0.29
C SER A 73 -12.99 21.24 -0.95
N GLY A 74 -12.81 20.93 -2.23
CA GLY A 74 -11.67 21.40 -3.04
C GLY A 74 -10.33 20.68 -2.78
N LYS A 75 -10.28 19.68 -1.90
CA LYS A 75 -9.05 18.95 -1.55
C LYS A 75 -9.14 17.49 -1.98
N TRP A 76 -8.04 16.94 -2.48
CA TRP A 76 -7.91 15.52 -2.75
C TRP A 76 -7.63 14.76 -1.45
N LEU A 77 -8.40 13.71 -1.22
CA LEU A 77 -8.25 12.79 -0.10
C LEU A 77 -8.03 11.39 -0.65
N LEU A 78 -7.21 10.60 0.04
CA LEU A 78 -7.08 9.18 -0.25
C LEU A 78 -8.39 8.46 0.13
N ASP A 79 -9.03 7.83 -0.85
CA ASP A 79 -10.28 7.09 -0.70
C ASP A 79 -10.01 5.60 -0.47
N ASP A 80 -9.16 4.99 -1.31
CA ASP A 80 -8.76 3.59 -1.22
C ASP A 80 -7.41 3.39 -1.94
N ILE A 81 -6.83 2.20 -1.83
CA ILE A 81 -5.65 1.78 -2.59
C ILE A 81 -5.98 0.44 -3.24
N ARG A 82 -5.66 0.27 -4.53
CA ARG A 82 -5.59 -1.06 -5.16
C ARG A 82 -4.15 -1.55 -5.08
N PHE A 83 -3.95 -2.66 -4.38
CA PHE A 83 -2.64 -3.25 -4.13
C PHE A 83 -2.23 -4.14 -5.30
N ASP A 84 -1.12 -3.82 -5.98
CA ASP A 84 -0.56 -4.56 -7.11
C ASP A 84 -1.65 -5.27 -7.93
N PRO A 85 -2.51 -4.51 -8.65
CA PRO A 85 -3.72 -5.07 -9.24
C PRO A 85 -3.44 -6.16 -10.29
N VAL A 86 -2.21 -6.21 -10.83
CA VAL A 86 -1.75 -7.27 -11.73
C VAL A 86 -1.59 -8.58 -10.98
N GLN A 87 -0.90 -8.58 -9.83
CA GLN A 87 -0.66 -9.80 -9.06
C GLN A 87 -1.75 -10.12 -8.03
N ARG A 88 -2.53 -9.12 -7.61
CA ARG A 88 -3.58 -9.24 -6.58
C ARG A 88 -4.90 -8.61 -7.04
N PRO A 89 -5.58 -9.21 -8.03
CA PRO A 89 -6.85 -8.70 -8.52
C PRO A 89 -7.86 -8.51 -7.39
N GLY A 90 -8.39 -7.29 -7.26
CA GLY A 90 -9.39 -6.95 -6.26
C GLY A 90 -8.88 -6.80 -4.83
N GLY A 91 -7.57 -6.81 -4.58
CA GLY A 91 -6.97 -6.46 -3.29
C GLY A 91 -7.03 -4.95 -3.05
N THR A 92 -7.72 -4.52 -1.98
CA THR A 92 -7.84 -3.10 -1.63
C THR A 92 -7.58 -2.80 -0.15
N LEU A 93 -7.24 -1.55 0.16
CA LEU A 93 -7.07 -1.09 1.54
C LEU A 93 -8.37 -1.23 2.33
N SER A 94 -9.50 -0.85 1.75
CA SER A 94 -10.82 -0.99 2.36
C SER A 94 -11.16 -2.43 2.76
N LYS A 95 -10.81 -3.41 1.92
CA LYS A 95 -10.98 -4.85 2.23
C LYS A 95 -10.02 -5.31 3.32
N ARG A 96 -8.75 -4.86 3.27
CA ARG A 96 -7.74 -5.19 4.29
C ARG A 96 -8.18 -4.76 5.69
N ILE A 97 -8.73 -3.55 5.82
CA ILE A 97 -9.20 -3.02 7.11
C ILE A 97 -10.42 -3.81 7.62
N ARG A 98 -11.36 -4.20 6.75
CA ARG A 98 -12.57 -4.96 7.14
C ARG A 98 -12.28 -6.38 7.63
N ILE A 99 -11.20 -7.00 7.15
CA ILE A 99 -10.80 -8.35 7.60
C ILE A 99 -10.29 -8.30 9.05
N GLN A 100 -9.72 -7.17 9.47
CA GLN A 100 -9.12 -7.00 10.81
C GLN A 100 -10.12 -6.54 11.88
N SER A 101 -11.38 -6.27 11.50
CA SER A 101 -12.43 -5.83 12.43
C SER A 101 -13.35 -6.97 12.94
N HIS A 102 -12.93 -8.23 12.82
CA HIS A 102 -13.61 -9.35 13.47
C HIS A 102 -12.92 -9.65 14.83
N PRO A 103 -13.66 -9.64 15.96
CA PRO A 103 -13.13 -9.93 17.29
C PRO A 103 -12.71 -11.38 17.49
#